data_AF-A0A4S2PQG9-F1
#
_entry.id   AF-A0A4S2PQG9-F1
#
_cell.length_a   1.000
_cell.length_b   1.000
_cell.length_c   1.000
_cell.angle_alpha   90.00
_cell.angle_beta   90.00
_cell.angle_gamma   90.00
#
_symmetry.space_group_name_H-M   'P 1'
#
loop_
_entity.id
_entity.type
_entity.pdbx_description
1 polymer ?
#
loop_
_entity_poly.entity_id
_entity_poly.type
_entity_poly.pdbx_seq_one_letter_code
_entity_poly.pdbx_strand_id
1 'polypeptide(L)'
;MDLLRAYFSSQLVTAGFPDDLEIRWSLSHCQGDGMAFYGKLYPDDLCRLFNNIYPNTKRKQKMFSLLAKRIMEWEDMSHFTIYRNSFGYHYSHFNTMEIDLPKSDGLYFFTEPEARQDWYFPQTKVNTYQALWDEFVSDLERYIRDTSRQLESAGYSILESTPYEKQTVYQFSTAQFSVELITAPVDFSYFFSYEDG
;
A
#
# COMPACT_ATOMS: atom_id res chain seq x y z
N MET A 1 -1.20 9.88 -18.16
CA MET A 1 -1.08 8.78 -17.20
C MET A 1 0.41 8.56 -17.05
N ASP A 2 0.97 8.99 -15.93
CA ASP A 2 2.41 8.91 -15.63
C ASP A 2 2.83 7.45 -15.49
N LEU A 3 3.93 7.05 -16.14
CA LEU A 3 4.50 5.70 -16.08
C LEU A 3 4.78 5.28 -14.63
N LEU A 4 5.32 6.17 -13.80
CA LEU A 4 5.59 5.87 -12.40
C LEU A 4 4.29 5.68 -11.61
N ARG A 5 3.30 6.56 -11.82
CA ARG A 5 1.98 6.41 -11.20
C ARG A 5 1.33 5.08 -11.59
N ALA A 6 1.37 4.71 -12.88
CA ALA A 6 0.82 3.45 -13.38
C ALA A 6 1.56 2.25 -12.78
N TYR A 7 2.88 2.31 -12.70
CA TYR A 7 3.71 1.29 -12.06
C TYR A 7 3.35 1.13 -10.59
N PHE A 8 3.36 2.23 -9.80
CA PHE A 8 3.01 2.20 -8.38
C PHE A 8 1.60 1.67 -8.13
N SER A 9 0.61 2.15 -8.89
CA SER A 9 -0.77 1.65 -8.80
C SER A 9 -0.83 0.14 -9.07
N SER A 10 -0.20 -0.33 -10.14
CA SER A 10 -0.16 -1.76 -10.47
C SER A 10 0.53 -2.60 -9.39
N GLN A 11 1.63 -2.10 -8.81
CA GLN A 11 2.33 -2.82 -7.76
C GLN A 11 1.55 -2.84 -6.44
N LEU A 12 0.87 -1.75 -6.07
CA LEU A 12 -0.02 -1.71 -4.90
C LEU A 12 -1.16 -2.72 -5.02
N VAL A 13 -1.82 -2.78 -6.19
CA VAL A 13 -2.87 -3.77 -6.45
C VAL A 13 -2.30 -5.20 -6.38
N THR A 14 -1.10 -5.43 -6.91
CA THR A 14 -0.42 -6.73 -6.82
C THR A 14 -0.10 -7.10 -5.36
N ALA A 15 0.26 -6.10 -4.55
CA ALA A 15 0.46 -6.23 -3.11
C ALA A 15 -0.86 -6.37 -2.31
N GLY A 16 -2.01 -6.32 -2.97
CA GLY A 16 -3.34 -6.58 -2.39
C GLY A 16 -4.05 -5.35 -1.85
N PHE A 17 -3.49 -4.16 -2.06
CA PHE A 17 -4.16 -2.89 -1.76
C PHE A 17 -5.25 -2.57 -2.82
N PRO A 18 -6.23 -1.71 -2.49
CA PRO A 18 -7.22 -1.27 -3.46
C PRO A 18 -6.60 -0.37 -4.54
N ASP A 19 -7.29 -0.22 -5.66
CA ASP A 19 -6.82 0.51 -6.84
C ASP A 19 -7.10 2.02 -6.80
N ASP A 20 -7.86 2.48 -5.81
CA ASP A 20 -8.29 3.87 -5.62
C ASP A 20 -7.46 4.66 -4.60
N LEU A 21 -6.31 4.12 -4.16
CA LEU A 21 -5.41 4.81 -3.25
C LEU A 21 -4.80 6.07 -3.88
N GLU A 22 -4.71 7.14 -3.09
CA GLU A 22 -3.97 8.34 -3.43
C GLU A 22 -2.46 8.03 -3.36
N ILE A 23 -1.77 8.12 -4.50
CA ILE A 23 -0.32 7.90 -4.58
C ILE A 23 0.39 9.26 -4.71
N ARG A 24 1.37 9.49 -3.83
CA ARG A 24 2.30 10.64 -3.87
C ARG A 24 3.73 10.16 -3.83
N TRP A 25 4.61 10.84 -4.55
CA TRP A 25 6.05 10.55 -4.52
C TRP A 25 6.85 11.81 -4.85
N SER A 26 8.10 11.80 -4.38
CA SER A 26 9.18 12.70 -4.80
C SER A 26 10.43 11.84 -4.87
N LEU A 27 11.13 11.81 -6.00
CA LEU A 27 12.26 10.92 -6.23
C LEU A 27 13.44 11.71 -6.81
N SER A 28 13.95 12.67 -6.04
CA SER A 28 15.02 13.60 -6.43
C SER A 28 16.32 13.35 -5.66
N HIS A 29 16.43 12.24 -4.91
CA HIS A 29 17.53 11.92 -4.00
C HIS A 29 17.78 12.99 -2.92
N CYS A 30 16.72 13.68 -2.48
CA CYS A 30 16.73 14.66 -1.40
C CYS A 30 16.15 14.10 -0.09
N GLN A 31 16.46 14.75 1.03
CA GLN A 31 15.93 14.35 2.33
C GLN A 31 14.40 14.51 2.37
N GLY A 32 13.70 13.43 2.71
CA GLY A 32 12.22 13.41 2.77
C GLY A 32 11.54 13.06 1.44
N ASP A 33 12.32 12.73 0.42
CA ASP A 33 11.85 12.04 -0.77
C ASP A 33 11.39 10.62 -0.44
N GLY A 34 10.54 10.09 -1.32
CA GLY A 34 10.10 8.71 -1.30
C GLY A 34 8.83 8.49 -2.08
N MET A 35 8.13 7.42 -1.73
CA MET A 35 6.81 7.10 -2.22
C MET A 35 5.88 6.85 -1.04
N ALA A 36 4.69 7.42 -1.06
CA ALA A 36 3.65 7.22 -0.06
C ALA A 36 2.29 7.01 -0.73
N PHE A 37 1.41 6.33 -0.01
CA PHE A 37 0.04 6.11 -0.46
C PHE A 37 -0.94 6.26 0.71
N TYR A 38 -2.14 6.77 0.40
CA TYR A 38 -3.18 7.08 1.37
C TYR A 38 -4.53 6.63 0.84
N GLY A 39 -5.48 6.38 1.73
CA GLY A 39 -6.83 6.02 1.31
C GLY A 39 -7.50 5.08 2.28
N LYS A 40 -8.64 4.55 1.83
CA LYS A 40 -9.53 3.74 2.65
C LYS A 40 -9.24 2.26 2.42
N LEU A 41 -9.35 1.47 3.48
CA LEU A 41 -9.33 0.02 3.45
C LEU A 41 -10.67 -0.51 3.96
N TYR A 42 -11.41 -1.15 3.08
CA TYR A 42 -12.69 -1.80 3.37
C TYR A 42 -12.47 -3.22 3.90
N PRO A 43 -13.51 -3.88 4.46
CA PRO A 43 -13.37 -5.22 5.04
C PRO A 43 -12.76 -6.26 4.09
N ASP A 44 -13.12 -6.19 2.80
CA ASP A 44 -12.58 -7.08 1.78
C ASP A 44 -11.09 -6.81 1.50
N ASP A 45 -10.65 -5.56 1.60
CA ASP A 45 -9.23 -5.18 1.49
C ASP A 45 -8.42 -5.78 2.62
N LEU A 46 -8.91 -5.71 3.86
CA LEU A 46 -8.23 -6.35 4.99
C LEU A 46 -8.08 -7.86 4.79
N CYS A 47 -9.10 -8.52 4.25
CA CYS A 47 -9.03 -9.95 3.95
C CYS A 47 -7.99 -10.24 2.86
N ARG A 48 -7.91 -9.42 1.81
CA ARG A 48 -6.89 -9.53 0.76
C ARG A 48 -5.48 -9.33 1.34
N LEU A 49 -5.29 -8.26 2.11
CA LEU A 49 -4.02 -7.94 2.75
C LEU A 49 -3.58 -9.03 3.74
N PHE A 50 -4.52 -9.57 4.54
CA PHE A 50 -4.23 -10.69 5.43
C PHE A 50 -3.73 -11.92 4.66
N ASN A 51 -4.35 -12.24 3.53
CA ASN A 51 -3.95 -13.38 2.70
C ASN A 51 -2.55 -13.20 2.10
N ASN A 52 -2.18 -11.96 1.75
CA ASN A 52 -0.86 -11.63 1.22
C ASN A 52 0.23 -11.64 2.29
N ILE A 53 -0.07 -11.16 3.51
CA ILE A 53 0.86 -11.16 4.64
C ILE A 53 1.08 -12.57 5.19
N TYR A 54 0.02 -13.40 5.22
CA TYR A 54 0.06 -14.77 5.74
C TYR A 54 -0.31 -15.80 4.66
N PRO A 55 0.54 -15.97 3.62
CA PRO A 55 0.26 -16.92 2.57
C PRO A 55 0.20 -18.36 3.12
N ASN A 56 -0.60 -19.20 2.48
CA ASN A 56 -0.74 -20.63 2.82
C ASN A 56 -1.36 -20.94 4.20
N THR A 57 -2.05 -20.00 4.84
CA THR A 57 -2.66 -20.19 6.17
C THR A 57 -4.20 -20.28 6.13
N LYS A 58 -4.78 -21.10 5.23
CA LYS A 58 -6.24 -21.17 4.96
C LYS A 58 -7.15 -21.14 6.20
N ARG A 59 -6.78 -21.85 7.27
CA ARG A 59 -7.54 -21.84 8.52
C ARG A 59 -7.51 -20.48 9.21
N LYS A 60 -6.34 -19.85 9.34
CA LYS A 60 -6.20 -18.48 9.90
C LYS A 60 -6.94 -17.48 9.01
N GLN A 61 -6.83 -17.60 7.69
CA GLN A 61 -7.52 -16.73 6.73
C GLN A 61 -9.05 -16.76 6.91
N LYS A 62 -9.64 -17.96 7.03
CA LYS A 62 -11.08 -18.10 7.30
C LYS A 62 -11.47 -17.57 8.68
N MET A 63 -10.63 -17.77 9.69
CA MET A 63 -10.87 -17.22 11.03
C MET A 63 -10.82 -15.70 11.02
N PHE A 64 -9.84 -15.12 10.32
CA PHE A 64 -9.67 -13.68 10.21
C PHE A 64 -10.81 -13.02 9.44
N SER A 65 -11.24 -13.59 8.31
CA SER A 65 -12.35 -13.00 7.54
C SER A 65 -13.65 -12.95 8.32
N LEU A 66 -13.94 -13.99 9.12
CA LEU A 66 -15.06 -13.97 10.06
C LEU A 66 -14.85 -12.91 11.14
N LEU A 67 -13.66 -12.82 11.72
CA LEU A 67 -13.33 -11.83 12.75
C LEU A 67 -13.49 -10.39 12.25
N ALA A 68 -12.83 -10.04 11.14
CA ALA A 68 -12.88 -8.71 10.56
C ALA A 68 -14.31 -8.28 10.24
N LYS A 69 -15.12 -9.17 9.66
CA LYS A 69 -16.54 -8.90 9.40
C LYS A 69 -17.32 -8.56 10.68
N ARG A 70 -17.11 -9.32 11.77
CA ARG A 70 -17.83 -9.09 13.04
C ARG A 70 -17.39 -7.82 13.75
N ILE A 71 -16.10 -7.50 13.70
CA ILE A 71 -15.58 -6.23 14.23
C ILE A 71 -16.27 -5.08 13.50
N MET A 72 -16.29 -5.10 12.16
CA MET A 72 -16.89 -4.03 11.36
C MET A 72 -18.39 -3.85 11.63
N GLU A 73 -19.14 -4.97 11.70
CA GLU A 73 -20.58 -4.96 12.01
C GLU A 73 -20.87 -4.39 13.42
N TRP A 74 -20.01 -4.67 14.39
CA TRP A 74 -20.24 -4.28 15.79
C TRP A 74 -19.81 -2.85 16.10
N GLU A 75 -18.67 -2.44 15.55
CA GLU A 75 -18.08 -1.13 15.78
C GLU A 75 -18.73 -0.04 14.91
N ASP A 76 -19.71 -0.41 14.08
CA ASP A 76 -20.34 0.46 13.07
C ASP A 76 -19.29 1.15 12.17
N MET A 77 -18.20 0.41 11.88
CA MET A 77 -17.09 0.90 11.07
C MET A 77 -17.25 0.44 9.62
N SER A 78 -17.20 1.39 8.68
CA SER A 78 -17.28 1.10 7.25
C SER A 78 -15.93 0.84 6.59
N HIS A 79 -14.86 1.43 7.13
CA HIS A 79 -13.50 1.34 6.59
C HIS A 79 -12.49 1.81 7.63
N PHE A 80 -11.22 1.48 7.38
CA PHE A 80 -10.06 2.08 8.05
C PHE A 80 -9.33 3.00 7.08
N THR A 81 -8.50 3.92 7.58
CA THR A 81 -7.83 4.90 6.74
C THR A 81 -6.32 4.83 6.93
N ILE A 82 -5.58 4.69 5.83
CA ILE A 82 -4.16 5.05 5.78
C ILE A 82 -4.11 6.56 5.56
N TYR A 83 -3.73 7.31 6.58
CA TYR A 83 -3.70 8.75 6.58
C TYR A 83 -2.28 9.29 6.69
N ARG A 84 -2.17 10.57 6.39
CA ARG A 84 -0.93 11.33 6.47
C ARG A 84 -0.71 11.82 7.89
N ASN A 85 0.42 11.45 8.49
CA ASN A 85 0.79 11.97 9.81
C ASN A 85 1.48 13.35 9.72
N SER A 86 1.92 13.87 10.86
CA SER A 86 2.54 15.20 10.95
C SER A 86 3.82 15.36 10.10
N PHE A 87 4.51 14.28 9.74
CA PHE A 87 5.68 14.35 8.85
C PHE A 87 5.30 14.53 7.38
N GLY A 88 4.09 14.16 6.98
CA GLY A 88 3.69 14.18 5.57
C GLY A 88 3.25 15.55 5.03
N TYR A 89 3.23 16.61 5.84
CA TYR A 89 2.90 17.96 5.35
C TYR A 89 3.89 18.48 4.31
N HIS A 90 5.15 18.01 4.36
CA HIS A 90 6.22 18.44 3.47
C HIS A 90 6.86 17.30 2.68
N TYR A 91 6.51 16.05 3.02
CA TYR A 91 7.22 14.87 2.56
C TYR A 91 6.25 13.76 2.15
N SER A 92 6.71 12.81 1.35
CA SER A 92 5.91 11.67 0.91
C SER A 92 6.76 10.41 0.89
N HIS A 93 6.93 9.79 2.05
CA HIS A 93 7.69 8.54 2.23
C HIS A 93 7.09 7.66 3.33
N PHE A 94 7.69 6.49 3.57
CA PHE A 94 7.15 5.47 4.48
C PHE A 94 6.82 5.95 5.90
N ASN A 95 7.55 6.92 6.44
CA ASN A 95 7.33 7.46 7.79
C ASN A 95 6.23 8.54 7.85
N THR A 96 5.66 8.90 6.69
CA THR A 96 4.55 9.87 6.60
C THR A 96 3.17 9.22 6.66
N MET A 97 3.14 7.89 6.75
CA MET A 97 1.91 7.09 6.71
C MET A 97 1.64 6.46 8.07
N GLU A 98 0.39 6.58 8.51
CA GLU A 98 -0.19 5.90 9.65
C GLU A 98 -1.51 5.27 9.23
N ILE A 99 -1.90 4.18 9.89
CA ILE A 99 -3.21 3.56 9.69
C ILE A 99 -4.03 3.74 10.96
N ASP A 100 -5.24 4.27 10.81
CA ASP A 100 -6.21 4.31 11.90
C ASP A 100 -6.86 2.93 12.01
N LEU A 101 -6.16 2.01 12.67
CA LEU A 101 -6.61 0.63 12.88
C LEU A 101 -6.25 0.23 14.32
N PRO A 102 -7.19 0.29 15.27
CA PRO A 102 -6.88 0.04 16.67
C PRO A 102 -6.54 -1.42 16.94
N LYS A 103 -5.72 -1.64 17.96
CA LYS A 103 -5.52 -2.95 18.59
C LYS A 103 -6.79 -3.41 19.29
N SER A 104 -6.80 -4.67 19.70
CA SER A 104 -7.95 -5.33 20.30
C SER A 104 -8.41 -4.68 21.60
N ASP A 105 -7.53 -4.02 22.34
CA ASP A 105 -7.87 -3.25 23.55
C ASP A 105 -8.53 -1.90 23.27
N GLY A 106 -8.43 -1.39 22.04
CA GLY A 106 -9.11 -0.18 21.56
C GLY A 106 -10.45 -0.45 20.86
N LEU A 107 -10.88 -1.72 20.79
CA LEU A 107 -12.11 -2.14 20.12
C LEU A 107 -13.18 -2.55 21.15
N TYR A 108 -14.33 -1.87 21.14
CA TYR A 108 -15.49 -2.21 21.98
C TYR A 108 -15.93 -3.68 21.79
N PHE A 109 -15.74 -4.23 20.59
CA PHE A 109 -15.97 -5.63 20.24
C PHE A 109 -15.30 -6.61 21.21
N PHE A 110 -14.10 -6.29 21.70
CA PHE A 110 -13.34 -7.13 22.63
C PHE A 110 -13.46 -6.68 24.09
N THR A 111 -13.62 -5.37 24.33
CA THR A 111 -13.58 -4.79 25.68
C THR A 111 -14.94 -4.80 26.38
N GLU A 112 -16.05 -4.59 25.67
CA GLU A 112 -17.37 -4.43 26.29
C GLU A 112 -18.03 -5.76 26.64
N PRO A 113 -18.40 -6.01 27.91
CA PRO A 113 -19.09 -7.22 28.32
C PRO A 113 -20.47 -7.40 27.69
N GLU A 114 -21.13 -6.31 27.32
CA GLU A 114 -22.46 -6.31 26.69
C GLU A 114 -22.41 -6.72 25.21
N ALA A 115 -21.27 -6.48 24.54
CA ALA A 115 -20.96 -7.08 23.24
C ALA A 115 -20.84 -8.62 23.28
N ARG A 116 -20.73 -9.18 24.48
CA ARG A 116 -20.54 -10.62 24.71
C ARG A 116 -21.83 -11.42 24.84
N GLN A 117 -23.03 -10.83 24.71
CA GLN A 117 -24.24 -11.59 25.05
C GLN A 117 -24.75 -12.56 23.96
N ASP A 118 -24.34 -12.42 22.70
CA ASP A 118 -24.68 -13.38 21.62
C ASP A 118 -23.43 -13.88 20.86
N TRP A 119 -22.49 -14.49 21.60
CA TRP A 119 -21.21 -15.09 21.18
C TRP A 119 -20.98 -15.30 19.68
N TYR A 120 -20.41 -14.30 19.00
CA TYR A 120 -19.80 -14.51 17.69
C TYR A 120 -18.63 -15.51 17.77
N PHE A 121 -17.99 -15.62 18.93
CA PHE A 121 -16.88 -16.53 19.21
C PHE A 121 -16.98 -17.17 20.60
N PRO A 122 -16.49 -18.41 20.80
CA PRO A 122 -16.42 -19.02 22.12
C PRO A 122 -15.56 -18.19 23.08
N GLN A 123 -16.03 -17.98 24.32
CA GLN A 123 -15.28 -17.21 25.33
C GLN A 123 -13.88 -17.76 25.59
N THR A 124 -13.70 -19.08 25.49
CA THR A 124 -12.39 -19.75 25.61
C THR A 124 -11.39 -19.40 24.50
N LYS A 125 -11.84 -18.70 23.45
CA LYS A 125 -11.05 -18.33 22.28
C LYS A 125 -10.84 -16.83 22.12
N VAL A 126 -11.38 -15.99 23.01
CA VAL A 126 -11.25 -14.51 22.91
C VAL A 126 -9.78 -14.10 22.79
N ASN A 127 -8.91 -14.57 23.69
CA ASN A 127 -7.48 -14.26 23.62
C ASN A 127 -6.82 -14.71 22.32
N THR A 128 -7.32 -15.79 21.69
CA THR A 128 -6.82 -16.26 20.39
C THR A 128 -7.22 -15.31 19.26
N TYR A 129 -8.44 -14.75 19.30
CA TYR A 129 -8.90 -13.78 18.31
C TYR A 129 -8.27 -12.40 18.51
N GLN A 130 -8.09 -11.97 19.77
CA GLN A 130 -7.34 -10.75 20.10
C GLN A 130 -5.91 -10.84 19.57
N ALA A 131 -5.19 -11.92 19.88
CA ALA A 131 -3.84 -12.13 19.36
C ALA A 131 -3.80 -12.16 17.82
N LEU A 132 -4.75 -12.85 17.17
CA LEU A 132 -4.84 -12.89 15.70
C LEU A 132 -5.03 -11.49 15.10
N TRP A 133 -5.88 -10.66 15.71
CA TRP A 133 -6.10 -9.28 15.28
C TRP A 133 -4.85 -8.43 15.51
N ASP A 134 -4.29 -8.46 16.72
CA ASP A 134 -3.17 -7.61 17.10
C ASP A 134 -1.89 -7.93 16.32
N GLU A 135 -1.64 -9.22 16.05
CA GLU A 135 -0.59 -9.70 15.13
C GLU A 135 -0.80 -9.10 13.73
N PHE A 136 -2.01 -9.21 13.18
CA PHE A 136 -2.32 -8.67 11.85
C PHE A 136 -2.15 -7.16 11.79
N VAL A 137 -2.64 -6.40 12.77
CA VAL A 137 -2.51 -4.94 12.78
C VAL A 137 -1.02 -4.54 12.77
N SER A 138 -0.19 -5.19 13.59
CA SER A 138 1.26 -4.89 13.66
C SER A 138 1.96 -5.23 12.34
N ASP A 139 1.59 -6.36 11.76
CA ASP A 139 2.19 -6.82 10.52
C ASP A 139 1.71 -5.99 9.32
N LEU A 140 0.47 -5.49 9.34
CA LEU A 140 -0.06 -4.59 8.32
C LEU A 140 0.62 -3.22 8.35
N GLU A 141 0.80 -2.62 9.53
CA GLU A 141 1.56 -1.37 9.68
C GLU A 141 2.98 -1.50 9.10
N ARG A 142 3.66 -2.60 9.41
CA ARG A 142 4.97 -2.90 8.86
C ARG A 142 4.90 -3.10 7.35
N TYR A 143 3.92 -3.86 6.87
CA TYR A 143 3.73 -4.15 5.45
C TYR A 143 3.48 -2.90 4.60
N ILE A 144 2.68 -1.94 5.10
CA ILE A 144 2.45 -0.64 4.45
C ILE A 144 3.78 0.10 4.28
N ARG A 145 4.58 0.20 5.34
CA ARG A 145 5.87 0.90 5.32
C ARG A 145 6.88 0.22 4.41
N ASP A 146 6.98 -1.11 4.47
CA ASP A 146 7.91 -1.88 3.65
C ASP A 146 7.51 -1.84 2.17
N THR A 147 6.22 -1.89 1.85
CA THR A 147 5.72 -1.71 0.48
C THR A 147 6.11 -0.35 -0.07
N SER A 148 5.91 0.73 0.69
CA SER A 148 6.33 2.08 0.29
C SER A 148 7.84 2.18 0.01
N ARG A 149 8.69 1.60 0.88
CA ARG A 149 10.15 1.58 0.66
C ARG A 149 10.55 0.80 -0.59
N GLN A 150 9.90 -0.33 -0.85
CA GLN A 150 10.15 -1.13 -2.05
C GLN A 150 9.77 -0.36 -3.32
N LEU A 151 8.62 0.32 -3.31
CA LEU A 151 8.16 1.12 -4.43
C LEU A 151 9.04 2.35 -4.65
N GLU A 152 9.48 3.01 -3.59
CA GLU A 152 10.49 4.07 -3.66
C GLU A 152 11.77 3.58 -4.37
N SER A 153 12.34 2.47 -3.91
CA SER A 153 13.55 1.89 -4.49
C SER A 153 13.37 1.49 -5.97
N ALA A 154 12.20 0.93 -6.31
CA ALA A 154 11.87 0.59 -7.68
C ALA A 154 11.68 1.85 -8.55
N GLY A 155 11.06 2.90 -7.99
CA GLY A 155 10.90 4.20 -8.65
C GLY A 155 12.25 4.83 -9.02
N TYR A 156 13.19 4.87 -8.07
CA TYR A 156 14.56 5.31 -8.36
C TYR A 156 15.22 4.46 -9.45
N SER A 157 15.09 3.12 -9.39
CA SER A 157 15.65 2.23 -10.41
C SER A 157 15.07 2.48 -11.81
N ILE A 158 13.78 2.82 -11.91
CA ILE A 158 13.12 3.18 -13.18
C ILE A 158 13.67 4.51 -13.71
N LEU A 159 13.84 5.50 -12.84
CA LEU A 159 14.39 6.81 -13.22
C LEU A 159 15.86 6.67 -13.68
N GLU A 160 16.67 5.93 -12.95
CA GLU A 160 18.10 5.70 -13.27
C GLU A 160 18.31 4.89 -14.56
N SER A 161 17.38 3.99 -14.89
CA SER A 161 17.42 3.20 -16.14
C SER A 161 16.87 3.96 -17.36
N THR A 162 16.24 5.12 -17.15
CA THR A 162 15.74 5.96 -18.24
C THR A 162 16.85 6.94 -18.67
N PRO A 163 17.24 6.95 -19.96
CA PRO A 163 18.33 7.83 -20.40
C PRO A 163 17.90 9.30 -20.35
N TYR A 164 18.83 10.18 -19.95
CA TYR A 164 18.60 11.64 -19.90
C TYR A 164 18.44 12.28 -21.28
N GLU A 165 19.05 11.69 -22.31
CA GLU A 165 18.98 12.15 -23.69
C GLU A 165 18.69 10.98 -24.63
N LYS A 166 18.29 11.29 -25.86
CA LYS A 166 18.06 10.29 -26.90
C LYS A 166 19.39 9.65 -27.29
N GLN A 167 19.51 8.34 -27.14
CA GLN A 167 20.71 7.56 -27.40
C GLN A 167 20.44 6.44 -28.39
N THR A 168 21.21 6.38 -29.48
CA THR A 168 21.20 5.23 -30.38
C THR A 168 21.99 4.09 -29.74
N VAL A 169 21.30 3.06 -29.27
CA VAL A 169 21.89 1.90 -28.57
C VAL A 169 22.28 0.78 -29.53
N TYR A 170 21.71 0.78 -30.73
CA TYR A 170 22.12 -0.14 -31.79
C TYR A 170 21.85 0.48 -33.14
N GLN A 171 22.82 0.35 -34.05
CA GLN A 171 22.68 0.79 -35.42
C GLN A 171 23.30 -0.26 -36.34
N PHE A 172 22.59 -0.60 -37.40
CA PHE A 172 23.18 -1.34 -38.51
C PHE A 172 22.65 -0.83 -39.84
N SER A 173 23.50 -0.87 -40.85
CA SER A 173 23.18 -0.41 -42.19
C SER A 173 23.55 -1.48 -43.22
N THR A 174 22.69 -1.65 -44.20
CA THR A 174 22.91 -2.42 -45.42
C THR A 174 22.88 -1.48 -46.63
N ALA A 175 23.08 -2.00 -47.84
CA ALA A 175 22.96 -1.20 -49.05
C ALA A 175 21.52 -0.73 -49.34
N GLN A 176 20.51 -1.31 -48.67
CA GLN A 176 19.09 -1.05 -48.93
C GLN A 176 18.37 -0.37 -47.76
N PHE A 177 18.89 -0.49 -46.54
CA PHE A 177 18.23 0.08 -45.36
C PHE A 177 19.21 0.33 -44.21
N SER A 178 18.84 1.26 -43.34
CA SER A 178 19.46 1.49 -42.03
C SER A 178 18.43 1.26 -40.95
N VAL A 179 18.83 0.59 -39.87
CA VAL A 179 18.01 0.37 -38.69
C VAL A 179 18.74 0.97 -37.49
N GLU A 180 18.02 1.79 -36.74
CA GLU A 180 18.46 2.35 -35.47
C GLU A 180 17.50 1.94 -34.37
N LEU A 181 18.03 1.30 -33.33
CA LEU A 181 17.36 1.18 -32.05
C LEU A 181 17.78 2.36 -31.20
N ILE A 182 16.80 3.12 -30.76
CA ILE A 182 17.01 4.34 -30.01
C ILE A 182 16.30 4.20 -28.67
N THR A 183 17.03 4.41 -27.58
CA THR A 183 16.45 4.68 -26.27
C THR A 183 16.30 6.20 -26.15
N ALA A 184 15.16 6.65 -25.65
CA ALA A 184 14.89 8.08 -25.49
C ALA A 184 14.43 8.34 -24.05
N PRO A 185 14.57 9.58 -23.56
CA PRO A 185 14.01 9.96 -22.28
C PRO A 185 12.51 9.68 -22.31
N VAL A 186 12.02 9.00 -21.27
CA VAL A 186 10.58 8.96 -21.03
C VAL A 186 10.22 10.30 -20.45
N ASP A 187 9.31 11.02 -21.13
CA ASP A 187 8.83 12.29 -20.63
C ASP A 187 7.93 12.06 -19.40
N PHE A 188 8.53 12.16 -18.21
CA PHE A 188 7.82 12.16 -16.93
C PHE A 188 7.22 13.55 -16.61
N SER A 189 7.56 14.60 -17.37
CA SER A 189 7.29 16.01 -17.05
C SER A 189 5.90 16.51 -17.44
N TYR A 190 5.13 15.75 -18.24
CA TYR A 190 3.75 16.12 -18.60
C TYR A 190 2.76 16.20 -17.42
N PHE A 191 3.16 15.91 -16.18
CA PHE A 191 2.25 15.84 -15.02
C PHE A 191 2.74 16.55 -13.75
N PHE A 192 3.86 17.28 -13.78
CA PHE A 192 4.34 18.11 -12.65
C PHE A 192 3.93 19.59 -12.78
N SER A 193 2.76 19.89 -13.32
CA SER A 193 2.16 21.21 -13.07
C SER A 193 1.73 21.23 -11.61
N TYR A 194 2.57 21.80 -10.77
CA TYR A 194 2.19 22.33 -9.47
C TYR A 194 0.92 23.17 -9.66
N GLU A 195 -0.24 22.64 -9.26
CA GLU A 195 -1.33 23.51 -8.82
C GLU A 195 -0.96 23.94 -7.40
N ASP A 196 -0.20 25.04 -7.33
CA ASP A 196 -0.24 25.91 -6.16
C ASP A 196 -1.68 26.43 -6.05
N GLY A 197 -2.36 26.09 -4.96
CA GLY A 197 -3.71 26.52 -4.61
C GLY A 197 -4.10 26.09 -3.20
#